data_AF-A0AA86NX18-F1
#
_entry.id   AF-A0AA86NX18-F1
#
_cell.length_a   1.000
_cell.length_b   1.000
_cell.length_c   1.000
_cell.angle_alpha   90.00
_cell.angle_beta   90.00
_cell.angle_gamma   90.00
#
_symmetry.space_group_name_H-M   'P 1'
#
loop_
_entity.id
_entity.type
_entity.pdbx_description
1 polymer ?
#
loop_
_entity_poly.entity_id
_entity_poly.type
_entity_poly.pdbx_seq_one_letter_code
_entity_poly.pdbx_strand_id
1 'polypeptide(L)'
;MRIPQMLLCCCPACKGELNVTCAEYKDELLSKEFLTEKYQNLVQKFSLEEIQNLLNKLNWTFQNETELIEIVFGRVVYTGNIQCTKCNEEYPIKNRLPRFVKE
;
A
#
# COMPACT_ATOMS: atom_id res chain seq x y z
N MET A 1 5.37 -1.96 -4.04
CA MET A 1 4.91 -1.73 -2.66
C MET A 1 3.48 -2.23 -2.49
N ARG A 2 3.20 -3.01 -1.44
CA ARG A 2 1.87 -3.56 -1.11
C ARG A 2 1.14 -2.68 -0.10
N ILE A 3 -0.18 -2.86 0.03
CA ILE A 3 -1.03 -2.10 0.96
C ILE A 3 -0.52 -2.13 2.41
N PRO A 4 -0.17 -3.29 3.02
CA PRO A 4 0.35 -3.29 4.40
C PRO A 4 1.63 -2.45 4.56
N GLN A 5 2.49 -2.40 3.55
CA GLN A 5 3.71 -1.60 3.60
C GLN A 5 3.37 -0.10 3.59
N MET A 6 2.38 0.31 2.80
CA MET A 6 1.95 1.71 2.71
C MET A 6 1.35 2.19 4.03
N LEU A 7 0.55 1.35 4.70
CA LEU A 7 -0.04 1.66 6.01
C LEU A 7 1.01 1.78 7.13
N LEU A 8 2.13 1.07 7.01
CA LEU A 8 3.19 1.07 8.02
C LEU A 8 4.24 2.18 7.83
N CYS A 9 4.41 2.66 6.60
CA CYS A 9 5.47 3.62 6.29
C CYS A 9 5.07 5.04 6.70
N CYS A 10 6.04 5.78 7.23
CA CYS A 10 5.96 7.22 7.44
C CYS A 10 7.14 7.92 6.75
N CYS A 11 7.03 9.22 6.53
CA CYS A 11 8.10 9.99 5.93
C CYS A 11 9.40 9.86 6.75
N PRO A 12 10.51 9.41 6.15
CA PRO A 12 11.77 9.23 6.87
C PRO A 12 12.29 10.55 7.46
N ALA A 13 12.06 11.67 6.77
CA ALA A 13 12.54 12.99 7.14
C ALA A 13 11.76 13.64 8.30
N CYS A 14 10.43 13.57 8.29
CA CYS A 14 9.58 14.31 9.25
C CYS A 14 8.57 13.46 10.02
N LYS A 15 8.55 12.14 9.79
CA LYS A 15 7.58 11.19 10.36
C LYS A 15 6.11 11.48 10.02
N GLY A 16 5.85 12.35 9.03
CA GLY A 16 4.52 12.65 8.54
C GLY A 16 3.91 11.51 7.71
N GLU A 17 2.61 11.62 7.46
CA GLU A 17 1.85 10.71 6.61
C GLU A 17 2.35 10.76 5.15
N LEU A 18 2.19 9.63 4.47
CA LEU A 18 2.60 9.43 3.09
C LEU A 18 1.38 9.16 2.21
N ASN A 19 1.25 9.90 1.12
CA ASN A 19 0.32 9.59 0.04
C ASN A 19 1.05 8.82 -1.06
N VAL A 20 0.43 7.77 -1.58
CA VAL A 20 1.00 6.93 -2.63
C VAL A 20 0.19 7.08 -3.91
N THR A 21 0.87 7.24 -5.03
CA THR A 21 0.27 7.16 -6.37
C THR A 21 0.75 5.90 -7.08
N CYS A 22 -0.13 5.28 -7.86
CA CYS A 22 0.18 4.10 -8.67
C CYS A 22 0.16 4.48 -10.15
N ALA A 23 1.30 4.33 -10.83
CA ALA A 23 1.38 4.42 -12.28
C ALA A 23 1.24 3.04 -12.94
N GLU A 24 1.83 2.02 -12.33
CA GLU A 24 1.77 0.62 -12.78
C GLU A 24 1.64 -0.29 -11.56
N TYR A 25 0.73 -1.26 -11.62
CA TYR A 25 0.62 -2.32 -10.63
C TYR A 25 0.81 -3.70 -11.26
N LYS A 26 1.19 -4.67 -10.44
CA LYS A 26 1.24 -6.09 -10.80
C LYS A 26 0.59 -6.91 -9.70
N ASP A 27 -0.11 -7.96 -10.09
CA ASP A 27 -0.66 -8.95 -9.18
C ASP A 27 0.35 -10.10 -9.04
N GLU A 28 0.85 -10.32 -7.82
CA GLU A 28 1.76 -11.42 -7.49
C GLU A 28 0.95 -12.59 -6.90
N LEU A 29 1.22 -13.82 -7.37
CA LEU A 29 0.62 -15.03 -6.83
C LEU A 29 1.02 -15.19 -5.36
N LEU A 30 0.02 -15.38 -4.51
CA LEU A 30 0.20 -15.64 -3.08
C LEU A 30 -0.29 -17.02 -2.73
N SER A 31 0.39 -17.65 -1.76
CA SER A 31 -0.22 -18.74 -1.02
C SER A 31 -1.45 -18.20 -0.30
N LYS A 32 -2.60 -18.84 -0.51
CA LYS A 32 -3.87 -18.47 0.13
C LYS A 32 -3.89 -18.82 1.62
N GLU A 33 -2.92 -19.61 2.08
CA GLU A 33 -2.78 -19.98 3.48
C GLU A 33 -2.58 -18.73 4.35
N PHE A 34 -3.41 -18.63 5.41
CA PHE A 34 -3.37 -17.57 6.41
C PHE A 34 -3.67 -16.14 5.90
N LEU A 35 -4.12 -15.95 4.65
CA LEU A 35 -4.45 -14.60 4.17
C LEU A 35 -5.59 -13.96 4.97
N THR A 36 -6.63 -14.74 5.29
CA THR A 36 -7.75 -14.25 6.11
C THR A 36 -7.31 -13.85 7.51
N GLU A 37 -6.47 -14.64 8.18
CA GLU A 37 -5.95 -14.31 9.51
C GLU A 37 -5.07 -13.05 9.47
N LYS A 38 -4.16 -12.96 8.49
CA LYS A 38 -3.34 -11.76 8.27
C LYS A 38 -4.20 -10.53 8.00
N TYR A 39 -5.27 -10.70 7.24
CA TYR A 39 -6.22 -9.62 6.95
C TYR A 39 -6.92 -9.14 8.23
N GLN A 40 -7.44 -10.05 9.03
CA GLN A 40 -8.09 -9.71 10.30
C GLN A 40 -7.14 -8.95 11.24
N ASN A 41 -5.88 -9.38 11.34
CA ASN A 41 -4.86 -8.68 12.11
C ASN A 41 -4.56 -7.27 11.56
N LEU A 42 -4.58 -7.11 10.23
CA LEU A 42 -4.37 -5.81 9.60
C LEU A 42 -5.56 -4.87 9.87
N VAL A 43 -6.79 -5.36 9.74
CA VAL A 43 -8.03 -4.61 10.03
C VAL A 43 -8.10 -4.21 11.50
N GLN A 44 -7.68 -5.08 12.43
CA GLN A 44 -7.59 -4.70 13.86
C GLN A 44 -6.62 -3.55 14.11
N LYS A 45 -5.54 -3.45 13.31
CA LYS A 45 -4.50 -2.43 13.48
C LYS A 45 -4.80 -1.10 12.79
N PHE A 46 -5.44 -1.13 11.62
CA PHE A 46 -5.65 0.04 10.75
C PHE A 46 -7.11 0.24 10.34
N SER A 47 -8.06 -0.44 10.98
CA SER A 47 -9.47 -0.47 10.58
C SER A 47 -9.72 -0.93 9.13
N LEU A 48 -10.98 -1.20 8.79
CA LEU A 48 -11.38 -1.46 7.41
C LEU A 48 -11.39 -0.17 6.57
N GLU A 49 -11.75 0.94 7.20
CA GLU A 49 -11.94 2.23 6.53
C GLU A 49 -10.62 2.79 5.99
N GLU A 50 -9.52 2.75 6.75
CA GLU A 50 -8.23 3.25 6.26
C GLU A 50 -7.73 2.41 5.07
N ILE A 51 -7.95 1.08 5.10
CA ILE A 51 -7.60 0.19 3.99
C ILE A 51 -8.41 0.57 2.74
N GLN A 52 -9.73 0.74 2.87
CA GLN A 52 -10.60 1.12 1.76
C GLN A 52 -10.25 2.50 1.20
N ASN A 53 -9.96 3.48 2.06
CA ASN A 53 -9.55 4.82 1.66
C ASN A 53 -8.24 4.79 0.86
N LEU A 54 -7.27 3.96 1.26
CA LEU A 54 -6.04 3.78 0.51
C LEU A 54 -6.29 3.12 -0.86
N LEU A 55 -7.13 2.10 -0.93
CA LEU A 55 -7.51 1.47 -2.21
C LEU A 55 -8.21 2.45 -3.15
N ASN A 56 -9.11 3.28 -2.62
CA ASN A 56 -9.78 4.34 -3.37
C ASN A 56 -8.78 5.37 -3.92
N LYS A 57 -7.80 5.81 -3.11
CA LYS A 57 -6.72 6.70 -3.56
C LYS A 57 -5.90 6.10 -4.71
N LEU A 58 -5.76 4.77 -4.73
CA LEU A 58 -5.05 4.03 -5.79
C LEU A 58 -5.94 3.67 -6.99
N ASN A 59 -7.24 4.02 -6.96
CA ASN A 59 -8.25 3.60 -7.93
C ASN A 59 -8.36 2.07 -8.09
N TRP A 60 -8.20 1.32 -6.99
CA TRP A 60 -8.31 -0.13 -6.98
C TRP A 60 -9.67 -0.56 -6.43
N THR A 61 -10.50 -1.11 -7.30
CA THR A 61 -11.84 -1.60 -6.96
C THR A 61 -11.83 -3.11 -6.69
N PHE A 62 -12.80 -3.57 -5.91
CA PHE A 62 -13.04 -4.98 -5.60
C PHE A 62 -14.55 -5.24 -5.49
N GLN A 63 -14.98 -6.48 -5.74
CA GLN A 63 -16.38 -6.89 -5.74
C GLN A 63 -16.79 -7.61 -4.46
N ASN A 64 -15.86 -8.28 -3.80
CA ASN A 64 -16.12 -9.08 -2.61
C ASN A 64 -14.91 -9.09 -1.67
N GLU A 65 -15.10 -9.63 -0.46
CA GLU A 65 -14.06 -9.68 0.57
C GLU A 65 -12.85 -10.54 0.16
N THR A 66 -13.06 -11.60 -0.63
CA THR A 66 -11.93 -12.44 -1.09
C THR A 66 -11.02 -11.66 -2.03
N GLU A 67 -11.59 -10.94 -3.00
CA GLU A 67 -10.84 -10.07 -3.90
C GLU A 67 -10.15 -8.92 -3.16
N LEU A 68 -10.81 -8.35 -2.14
CA LEU A 68 -10.20 -7.35 -1.27
C LEU A 68 -8.93 -7.89 -0.59
N ILE A 69 -9.01 -9.07 0.01
CA ILE A 69 -7.86 -9.73 0.67
C ILE A 69 -6.75 -10.00 -0.35
N GLU A 70 -7.11 -10.52 -1.54
CA GLU A 70 -6.16 -10.79 -2.61
C GLU A 70 -5.48 -9.50 -3.11
N ILE A 71 -6.19 -8.39 -3.23
CA ILE A 71 -5.61 -7.09 -3.61
C ILE A 71 -4.68 -6.56 -2.52
N VAL A 72 -5.12 -6.59 -1.25
CA VAL A 72 -4.34 -6.06 -0.11
C VAL A 72 -2.96 -6.71 -0.03
N PHE A 73 -2.88 -8.03 -0.22
CA PHE A 73 -1.61 -8.74 -0.11
C PHE A 73 -0.92 -8.99 -1.46
N GLY A 74 -1.68 -9.20 -2.53
CA GLY A 74 -1.19 -9.69 -3.82
C GLY A 74 -0.91 -8.59 -4.82
N ARG A 75 -1.65 -7.48 -4.77
CA ARG A 75 -1.43 -6.34 -5.68
C ARG A 75 -0.29 -5.47 -5.17
N VAL A 76 0.65 -5.20 -6.06
CA VAL A 76 1.87 -4.44 -5.77
C VAL A 76 1.93 -3.24 -6.69
N VAL A 77 2.08 -2.03 -6.14
CA VAL A 77 2.50 -0.86 -6.92
C VAL A 77 3.91 -1.13 -7.41
N TYR A 78 4.05 -1.37 -8.72
CA TYR A 78 5.31 -1.69 -9.37
C TYR A 78 6.09 -0.41 -9.68
N THR A 79 5.39 0.60 -10.19
CA THR A 79 5.91 1.93 -10.49
C THR A 79 4.92 2.98 -9.96
N GLY A 80 5.43 4.03 -9.32
CA GLY A 80 4.59 5.06 -8.69
C GLY A 80 5.42 6.11 -7.96
N ASN A 81 4.76 6.97 -7.18
CA ASN A 81 5.41 7.95 -6.32
C ASN A 81 4.83 7.92 -4.91
N ILE A 82 5.64 8.30 -3.94
CA ILE A 82 5.20 8.53 -2.57
C ILE A 82 5.50 9.97 -2.22
N GLN A 83 4.51 10.72 -1.77
CA GLN A 83 4.67 12.11 -1.37
C GLN A 83 4.29 12.28 0.10
N CYS A 84 5.16 12.93 0.87
CA CYS A 84 4.81 13.29 2.24
C CYS A 84 3.83 14.46 2.27
N THR A 85 2.74 14.31 3.00
CA THR A 85 1.72 15.37 3.16
C THR A 85 2.18 16.57 3.99
N LYS A 86 3.26 16.40 4.77
CA LYS A 86 3.77 17.42 5.70
C LYS A 86 4.96 18.21 5.13
N CYS A 87 5.96 17.52 4.57
CA CYS A 87 7.18 18.16 4.09
C CYS A 87 7.33 18.14 2.56
N ASN A 88 6.34 17.62 1.83
CA ASN A 88 6.31 17.53 0.37
C ASN A 88 7.49 16.79 -0.28
N GLU A 89 8.29 16.06 0.51
CA GLU A 89 9.34 15.19 -0.01
C GLU A 89 8.72 14.05 -0.81
N GLU A 90 9.38 13.72 -1.92
CA GLU A 90 8.93 12.72 -2.87
C GLU A 90 9.90 11.54 -2.94
N TYR A 91 9.34 10.34 -2.97
CA TYR A 91 10.08 9.08 -2.99
C TYR A 91 9.54 8.22 -4.13
N PRO A 92 10.30 8.03 -5.21
CA PRO A 92 9.83 7.24 -6.34
C PRO A 92 9.75 5.76 -5.95
N ILE A 93 8.72 5.08 -6.45
CA ILE A 93 8.61 3.63 -6.42
C ILE A 93 9.08 3.12 -7.78
N LYS A 94 10.17 2.34 -7.79
CA LYS A 94 10.71 1.72 -9.01
C LYS A 94 10.87 0.23 -8.76
N ASN A 95 10.35 -0.60 -9.67
CA ASN A 95 10.39 -2.06 -9.55
C ASN A 95 9.99 -2.51 -8.15
N ARG A 96 8.76 -2.18 -7.74
CA ARG A 96 8.13 -2.44 -6.42
C ARG A 96 8.81 -1.84 -5.19
N LEU A 97 9.98 -1.20 -5.32
CA LEU A 97 10.77 -0.69 -4.20
C LEU A 97 10.64 0.83 -4.05
N PRO A 98 10.16 1.33 -2.90
CA PRO A 98 10.19 2.76 -2.60
C PRO A 98 11.62 3.21 -2.28
N ARG A 99 12.06 4.30 -2.89
CA ARG A 99 13.40 4.87 -2.67
C ARG A 99 13.35 6.02 -1.66
N PHE A 100 13.56 5.70 -0.38
CA PHE A 100 13.55 6.67 0.72
C PHE A 100 14.89 7.39 0.95
N VAL A 101 15.97 6.87 0.35
CA VAL A 101 17.31 7.46 0.44
C VAL A 101 17.60 8.15 -0.89
N LYS A 102 18.02 9.42 -0.82
CA LYS A 102 18.54 10.16 -1.98
C LYS A 102 19.93 9.60 -2.28
N GLU A 103 20.13 9.11 -3.51
CA GLU A 103 21.46 8.71 -4.02
C GLU A 103 22.42 9.90 -4.07
#